data_AF-A0A1J3CZC6-F1
#
_entry.id   AF-A0A1J3CZC6-F1
#
_cell.length_a   1.000
_cell.length_b   1.000
_cell.length_c   1.000
_cell.angle_alpha   90.00
_cell.angle_beta   90.00
_cell.angle_gamma   90.00
#
_symmetry.space_group_name_H-M   'P 1'
#
loop_
_entity.id
_entity.type
_entity.pdbx_description
1 polymer ?
#
loop_
_entity_poly.entity_id
_entity_poly.type
_entity_poly.pdbx_seq_one_letter_code
_entity_poly.pdbx_strand_id
1 'polypeptide(L)'
;GKSCRLRWLNYLRPDVRRGNITLEEQFTILKLHSLWGNRWSKIAQYLPGRTDNEIKNYWRTRVQKQAKHLRCDVNSNLFKET
;
A
#
# COMPACT_ATOMS: atom_id res chain seq x y z
N GLY A 1 -14.47 15.39 -8.99
CA GLY A 1 -13.17 16.09 -8.96
C GLY A 1 -12.44 15.78 -7.66
N LYS A 2 -11.11 15.65 -7.67
CA LYS A 2 -10.31 15.52 -6.44
C LYS A 2 -10.28 16.88 -5.72
N SER A 3 -10.83 16.95 -4.50
CA SER A 3 -10.85 18.18 -3.69
C SER A 3 -9.43 18.69 -3.40
N CYS A 4 -9.27 20.02 -3.22
CA CYS A 4 -8.03 20.66 -2.77
C CYS A 4 -7.43 19.94 -1.55
N ARG A 5 -8.29 19.51 -0.61
CA ARG A 5 -7.88 18.73 0.57
C ARG A 5 -7.21 17.42 0.18
N LEU A 6 -7.77 16.69 -0.78
CA LEU A 6 -7.20 15.41 -1.23
C LEU A 6 -5.87 15.63 -1.95
N ARG A 7 -5.75 16.71 -2.73
CA ARG A 7 -4.49 17.08 -3.38
C ARG A 7 -3.40 17.41 -2.35
N TRP A 8 -3.75 18.15 -1.30
CA TRP A 8 -2.83 18.46 -0.21
C TRP A 8 -2.32 17.19 0.46
N LEU A 9 -3.23 16.33 0.93
CA LEU A 9 -2.89 15.11 1.66
C LEU A 9 -2.05 14.11 0.87
N ASN A 10 -2.23 14.04 -0.45
CA ASN A 10 -1.57 13.03 -1.28
C ASN A 10 -0.32 13.51 -2.02
N TYR A 11 -0.14 14.83 -2.20
CA TYR A 11 0.90 15.33 -3.11
C TYR A 11 1.63 16.60 -2.64
N LEU A 12 0.94 17.51 -1.93
CA LEU A 12 1.51 18.82 -1.60
C LEU A 12 2.04 18.93 -0.17
N ARG A 13 1.56 18.09 0.77
CA ARG A 13 2.07 18.10 2.15
C ARG A 13 3.58 17.80 2.15
N PRO A 14 4.42 18.59 2.84
CA PRO A 14 5.89 18.44 2.82
C PRO A 14 6.39 17.05 3.23
N ASP A 15 5.70 16.43 4.18
CA ASP A 15 6.09 15.13 4.72
C ASP A 15 5.81 13.96 3.76
N VAL A 16 5.13 14.19 2.64
CA VAL A 16 4.85 13.13 1.66
C VAL A 16 6.10 12.84 0.83
N ARG A 17 6.70 11.67 1.06
CA ARG A 17 7.84 11.18 0.27
C ARG A 17 7.39 10.83 -1.14
N ARG A 18 8.14 11.31 -2.11
CA ARG A 18 7.91 11.04 -3.54
C ARG A 18 8.85 9.94 -4.02
N GLY A 19 8.36 9.09 -4.91
CA GLY A 19 9.14 8.04 -5.55
C GLY A 19 8.64 6.63 -5.24
N ASN A 20 9.39 5.64 -5.71
CA ASN A 20 9.03 4.23 -5.59
C ASN A 20 9.02 3.77 -4.13
N ILE A 21 8.17 2.78 -3.83
CA ILE A 21 8.18 2.09 -2.54
C ILE A 21 9.45 1.24 -2.46
N THR A 22 10.26 1.50 -1.44
CA THR A 22 11.52 0.80 -1.12
C THR A 22 11.27 -0.65 -0.68
N LEU A 23 12.28 -1.50 -0.71
CA LEU A 23 12.11 -2.92 -0.35
C LEU A 23 11.64 -3.08 1.10
N GLU A 24 12.16 -2.29 2.03
CA GLU A 24 11.77 -2.30 3.45
C GLU A 24 10.29 -1.91 3.61
N GLU A 25 9.85 -0.87 2.89
CA GLU A 25 8.45 -0.46 2.87
C GLU A 25 7.57 -1.56 2.26
N GLN A 26 8.02 -2.24 1.20
CA GLN A 26 7.29 -3.35 0.57
C GLN A 26 7.06 -4.51 1.55
N PHE A 27 8.11 -4.95 2.26
CA PHE A 27 7.98 -5.99 3.29
C PHE A 27 7.01 -5.59 4.39
N THR A 28 7.08 -4.33 4.83
CA THR A 28 6.17 -3.80 5.85
C THR A 28 4.72 -3.79 5.36
N ILE A 29 4.47 -3.41 4.10
CA ILE A 29 3.14 -3.44 3.49
C ILE A 29 2.60 -4.88 3.45
N LEU A 30 3.40 -5.83 2.97
CA LEU A 30 3.00 -7.25 2.88
C LEU A 30 2.65 -7.80 4.27
N LYS A 31 3.52 -7.58 5.26
CA LYS A 31 3.33 -8.04 6.64
C LYS A 31 2.10 -7.42 7.30
N LEU A 32 1.89 -6.11 7.17
CA LEU A 32 0.74 -5.46 7.79
C LEU A 32 -0.57 -5.77 7.05
N HIS A 33 -0.50 -6.03 5.74
CA HIS A 33 -1.65 -6.48 4.97
C HIS A 33 -2.07 -7.90 5.32
N SER A 34 -1.14 -8.83 5.58
CA SER A 34 -1.53 -10.17 6.06
C SER A 34 -2.27 -10.09 7.41
N LEU A 35 -1.86 -9.18 8.28
CA LEU A 35 -2.50 -8.97 9.60
C LEU A 35 -3.84 -8.23 9.54
N TRP A 36 -3.96 -7.18 8.72
CA TRP A 36 -5.11 -6.26 8.77
C TRP A 36 -5.91 -6.15 7.48
N GLY A 37 -5.47 -6.80 6.41
CA GLY A 37 -6.05 -6.70 5.07
C GLY A 37 -5.99 -5.27 4.52
N ASN A 38 -7.05 -4.88 3.82
CA ASN A 38 -7.14 -3.62 3.07
C ASN A 38 -7.31 -2.35 3.96
N ARG A 39 -6.81 -2.35 5.19
CA ARG A 39 -6.85 -1.19 6.12
C ARG A 39 -5.70 -0.21 5.83
N TRP A 40 -5.69 0.35 4.63
CA TRP A 40 -4.59 1.20 4.12
C TRP A 40 -4.23 2.38 5.03
N SER A 41 -5.21 3.07 5.59
CA SER A 41 -4.96 4.20 6.50
C SER A 41 -4.32 3.76 7.81
N LYS A 42 -4.52 2.51 8.24
CA LYS A 42 -3.82 1.93 9.41
C LYS A 42 -2.40 1.52 9.05
N ILE A 43 -2.20 0.91 7.89
CA ILE A 43 -0.88 0.53 7.37
C ILE A 43 0.00 1.77 7.17
N ALA A 44 -0.55 2.86 6.64
CA ALA A 44 0.16 4.12 6.40
C ALA A 44 0.77 4.74 7.67
N GLN A 45 0.21 4.47 8.85
CA GLN A 45 0.76 4.96 10.12
C GLN A 45 2.13 4.36 10.44
N TYR A 46 2.47 3.21 9.84
CA TYR A 46 3.74 2.52 10.02
C TYR A 46 4.75 2.83 8.90
N LEU A 47 4.38 3.66 7.94
CA LEU A 47 5.20 4.01 6.78
C LEU A 47 5.35 5.53 6.73
N PRO A 48 6.30 6.11 7.49
CA PRO A 48 6.43 7.55 7.62
C PRO A 48 6.66 8.20 6.25
N GLY A 49 5.82 9.18 5.96
CA GLY A 49 5.82 9.90 4.69
C GLY A 49 5.17 9.18 3.51
N ARG A 50 4.61 7.97 3.72
CA ARG A 50 3.72 7.32 2.74
C ARG A 50 2.26 7.54 3.06
N THR A 51 1.49 7.66 2.01
CA THR A 51 0.04 7.81 2.07
C THR A 51 -0.65 6.46 1.88
N ASP A 52 -1.84 6.34 2.44
CA ASP A 52 -2.72 5.19 2.24
C ASP A 52 -3.03 4.96 0.74
N ASN A 53 -3.11 6.04 -0.03
CA ASN A 53 -3.31 5.96 -1.48
C ASN A 53 -2.10 5.36 -2.22
N GLU A 54 -0.87 5.73 -1.85
CA GLU A 54 0.34 5.13 -2.42
C GLU A 54 0.42 3.63 -2.13
N ILE A 55 0.14 3.23 -0.89
CA ILE A 55 0.18 1.83 -0.46
C ILE A 55 -0.86 1.01 -1.24
N LYS A 56 -2.10 1.49 -1.30
CA LYS A 56 -3.16 0.88 -2.09
C LYS A 56 -2.79 0.80 -3.57
N ASN A 57 -2.12 1.81 -4.11
CA ASN A 57 -1.68 1.82 -5.51
C ASN A 57 -0.56 0.80 -5.76
N TYR A 58 0.41 0.70 -4.87
CA TYR A 58 1.45 -0.34 -4.90
C TYR A 58 0.82 -1.73 -4.90
N TRP A 59 -0.12 -1.99 -4.00
CA TRP A 59 -0.81 -3.28 -3.93
C TRP A 59 -1.50 -3.63 -5.25
N ARG A 60 -2.27 -2.70 -5.83
CA ARG A 60 -2.99 -2.92 -7.09
C ARG A 60 -2.08 -3.12 -8.29
N THR A 61 -1.03 -2.32 -8.40
CA THR A 61 -0.22 -2.24 -9.62
C THR A 61 0.96 -3.22 -9.62
N ARG A 62 1.49 -3.57 -8.45
CA ARG A 62 2.61 -4.49 -8.30
C ARG A 62 2.14 -5.84 -7.78
N VAL A 63 1.56 -5.88 -6.58
CA VAL A 63 1.26 -7.14 -5.87
C VAL A 63 0.17 -7.94 -6.60
N GLN A 64 -0.99 -7.34 -6.85
CA GLN A 64 -2.10 -8.01 -7.54
C GLN A 64 -1.74 -8.40 -8.98
N LYS A 65 -1.00 -7.54 -9.69
CA LYS A 65 -0.56 -7.82 -11.06
C LYS A 65 0.41 -9.02 -11.09
N GLN A 66 1.37 -9.06 -10.16
CA GLN A 66 2.32 -10.16 -10.05
C GLN A 66 1.61 -11.46 -9.67
N ALA A 67 0.69 -11.43 -8.71
CA ALA A 67 -0.08 -12.59 -8.30
C ALA A 67 -0.92 -13.16 -9.45
N LYS A 68 -1.55 -12.29 -10.25
CA LYS A 68 -2.27 -12.70 -11.47
C LYS A 68 -1.34 -13.39 -12.47
N HIS A 69 -0.12 -12.87 -12.67
CA HIS A 69 0.86 -13.51 -13.56
C HIS A 69 1.28 -14.89 -13.04
N LEU A 70 1.42 -15.04 -11.73
CA LEU A 70 1.77 -16.29 -11.06
C LEU A 70 0.57 -17.24 -10.85
N ARG A 71 -0.64 -16.85 -11.28
CA ARG A 71 -1.91 -17.55 -11.02
C ARG A 71 -2.18 -17.81 -9.52
N CYS A 72 -1.67 -16.94 -8.66
CA CYS A 72 -1.94 -16.95 -7.23
C CYS A 72 -3.06 -15.96 -6.90
N ASP A 73 -3.97 -16.35 -6.00
CA ASP A 73 -4.98 -15.43 -5.47
C ASP A 73 -4.49 -14.74 -4.19
N VAL A 74 -4.24 -13.44 -4.29
CA VAL A 74 -3.84 -12.57 -3.17
C VAL A 74 -4.94 -12.36 -2.12
N ASN A 75 -6.19 -12.70 -2.43
CA ASN A 75 -7.29 -12.64 -1.48
C ASN A 75 -7.59 -14.01 -0.85
N SER A 76 -6.89 -15.07 -1.26
CA SER A 76 -7.01 -16.38 -0.63
C SER A 76 -6.52 -16.31 0.82
N ASN A 77 -7.27 -16.91 1.73
CA ASN A 77 -6.92 -16.96 3.16
C ASN A 77 -5.56 -17.61 3.43
N LEU A 78 -4.95 -18.28 2.44
CA LEU A 78 -3.62 -18.86 2.49
C LEU A 78 -2.51 -17.84 2.84
N PHE A 79 -2.70 -16.55 2.51
CA PHE A 79 -1.71 -15.50 2.83
C PHE A 79 -1.83 -14.97 4.28
N LYS A 80 -2.83 -15.41 5.06
CA LYS A 80 -3.06 -14.99 6.44
C LYS A 80 -2.43 -15.93 7.48
N GLU A 81 -1.88 -17.07 7.06
CA GLU A 81 -1.44 -18.17 7.96
C GLU A 81 0.07 -18.48 7.94
N THR A 82 0.90 -17.51 7.54
CA THR A 82 2.37 -17.57 7.75
C THR A 82 2.85 -16.30 8.43
#